data_AF-A0A967L2Z8-F1
#
_entry.id   AF-A0A967L2Z8-F1
#
_cell.length_a   1.000
_cell.length_b   1.000
_cell.length_c   1.000
_cell.angle_alpha   90.00
_cell.angle_beta   90.00
_cell.angle_gamma   90.00
#
_symmetry.space_group_name_H-M   'P 1'
#
loop_
_entity.id
_entity.type
_entity.pdbx_description
1 polymer ?
#
loop_
_entity_poly.entity_id
_entity_poly.type
_entity_poly.pdbx_seq_one_letter_code
_entity_poly.pdbx_strand_id
1 'polypeptide(L)' 'LAALKDPLELHDYDEQRLQALTDEARAFLIEVISDTGGHLGAALGVVELTVAL' A
#
# COMPACT_ATOMS: atom_id res chain seq x y z
N LEU A 1 3.20 -0.87 -9.16
CA LEU A 1 1.81 -0.80 -8.69
C LEU A 1 1.04 -1.94 -9.33
N ALA A 2 0.51 -2.86 -8.53
CA ALA A 2 -0.39 -3.90 -9.00
C ALA A 2 -1.48 -3.35 -9.93
N ALA A 3 -1.69 -4.00 -11.08
CA ALA A 3 -2.69 -3.60 -12.07
C ALA A 3 -4.11 -4.07 -11.65
N LEU A 4 -4.52 -3.69 -10.44
CA LEU A 4 -5.87 -3.87 -9.95
C LEU A 4 -6.81 -2.96 -10.76
N LYS A 5 -7.93 -3.51 -11.22
CA LYS A 5 -8.94 -2.75 -11.96
C LYS A 5 -10.14 -2.43 -11.08
N ASP A 6 -10.36 -3.23 -10.04
CA ASP A 6 -11.42 -3.05 -9.05
C ASP A 6 -10.90 -3.36 -7.63
N PRO A 7 -11.23 -2.55 -6.60
CA PRO A 7 -10.90 -2.85 -5.20
C PRO A 7 -11.40 -4.21 -4.70
N LEU A 8 -12.50 -4.73 -5.25
CA LEU A 8 -13.07 -6.03 -4.89
C LEU A 8 -12.11 -7.19 -5.22
N GLU A 9 -11.17 -7.02 -6.15
CA GLU A 9 -10.16 -8.04 -6.47
C GLU A 9 -9.24 -8.35 -5.27
N LEU A 10 -9.16 -7.46 -4.27
CA LEU A 10 -8.41 -7.69 -3.04
C LEU A 10 -9.02 -8.80 -2.17
N HIS A 11 -10.32 -9.07 -2.30
CA HIS A 11 -11.00 -10.12 -1.55
C HIS A 11 -10.55 -11.53 -1.98
N ASP A 12 -10.04 -11.66 -3.20
CA ASP A 12 -9.54 -12.92 -3.76
C ASP A 12 -8.05 -13.15 -3.48
N TYR A 13 -7.39 -12.20 -2.80
CA TYR A 13 -5.97 -12.30 -2.46
C TYR A 13 -5.79 -13.09 -1.16
N ASP A 14 -4.77 -13.94 -1.14
CA ASP A 14 -4.29 -14.54 0.10
C ASP A 14 -3.46 -13.53 0.91
N GLU A 15 -3.20 -13.87 2.17
CA GLU A 15 -2.42 -13.01 3.08
C GLU A 15 -1.04 -12.64 2.52
N GLN A 16 -0.39 -13.56 1.79
CA GLN A 16 0.93 -13.32 1.20
C GLN A 16 0.86 -12.27 0.07
N ARG A 17 -0.16 -12.32 -0.77
CA ARG A 17 -0.40 -11.33 -1.82
C ARG A 17 -0.81 -9.98 -1.24
N LEU A 18 -1.63 -9.96 -0.20
CA LEU A 18 -1.98 -8.73 0.51
C LEU A 18 -0.74 -8.08 1.14
N GLN A 19 0.13 -8.88 1.76
CA GLN A 19 1.40 -8.39 2.31
C GLN A 19 2.33 -7.84 1.22
N ALA A 20 2.46 -8.54 0.10
CA ALA A 20 3.28 -8.07 -1.01
C ALA A 20 2.76 -6.74 -1.58
N LEU A 21 1.43 -6.56 -1.63
CA LEU A 21 0.79 -5.32 -2.09
C LEU A 21 1.04 -4.16 -1.11
N THR A 22 0.89 -4.39 0.20
CA THR A 22 1.13 -3.35 1.22
C THR A 22 2.61 -2.96 1.26
N ASP A 23 3.53 -3.91 1.08
CA ASP A 23 4.96 -3.64 0.99
C ASP A 23 5.34 -2.80 -0.24
N GLU A 24 4.75 -3.10 -1.40
CA GLU A 24 4.95 -2.30 -2.62
C GLU A 24 4.41 -0.87 -2.45
N ALA A 25 3.21 -0.73 -1.86
CA ALA A 25 2.62 0.57 -1.57
C ALA A 25 3.48 1.38 -0.59
N ARG A 26 4.05 0.75 0.43
CA ARG A 26 4.97 1.38 1.38
C ARG A 26 6.23 1.89 0.68
N ALA A 27 6.84 1.07 -0.17
CA ALA A 27 8.03 1.45 -0.93
C ALA A 27 7.76 2.66 -1.84
N PHE A 28 6.63 2.66 -2.55
CA PHE A 28 6.20 3.78 -3.38
C PHE A 28 5.97 5.06 -2.57
N LEU A 29 5.29 4.98 -1.42
CA LEU A 29 5.07 6.13 -0.55
C LEU A 29 6.39 6.70 -0.01
N ILE A 30 7.34 5.83 0.36
CA ILE A 30 8.67 6.26 0.80
C ILE A 30 9.38 7.00 -0.33
N GLU A 31 9.37 6.46 -1.55
CA GLU A 31 9.99 7.11 -2.72
C GLU A 31 9.39 8.51 -2.98
N VAL A 32 8.05 8.60 -3.07
CA VAL A 32 7.36 9.85 -3.37
C VAL A 32 7.54 10.91 -2.28
N ILE A 33 7.48 10.51 -1.01
CA ILE A 33 7.59 11.45 0.12
C ILE A 33 9.06 11.81 0.40
N SER A 34 10.02 10.93 0.08
CA SER A 34 11.45 11.21 0.20
C SER A 34 11.87 12.41 -0.66
N ASP A 35 11.29 12.56 -1.85
CA ASP A 35 11.59 13.66 -2.76
C ASP A 35 10.92 14.99 -2.34
N THR A 36 9.77 14.93 -1.67
CA THR A 36 8.98 16.12 -1.31
C THR A 36 9.20 16.62 0.11
N GLY A 37 9.83 15.82 0.99
CA GLY A 37 10.12 16.19 2.37
C GLY A 37 8.84 16.38 3.20
N GLY A 38 8.22 15.28 3.64
CA GLY A 38 6.97 15.28 4.42
C GLY A 38 6.91 14.24 5.53
N HIS A 39 5.80 14.20 6.28
CA HIS A 39 5.58 13.25 7.38
C HIS A 39 5.34 11.81 6.87
N LEU A 40 6.43 11.07 6.63
CA LEU A 40 6.38 9.63 6.26
C LEU A 40 5.53 8.81 7.24
N GLY A 41 5.61 9.08 8.55
CA GLY A 41 5.02 8.21 9.57
C GLY A 41 3.50 8.05 9.51
N ALA A 42 2.76 9.08 9.07
CA ALA A 42 1.30 9.02 9.03
C ALA A 42 0.77 8.20 7.84
N ALA A 43 1.41 8.34 6.67
CA ALA A 43 1.00 7.63 5.45
C ALA A 43 1.35 6.14 5.52
N LEU A 44 2.49 5.79 6.13
CA LEU A 44 2.93 4.39 6.24
C LEU A 44 2.12 3.58 7.26
N GLY A 45 1.56 4.23 8.28
CA GLY A 45 0.79 3.54 9.33
C GLY A 45 -0.65 3.19 8.96
N VAL A 46 -1.15 3.65 7.82
CA VAL A 46 -2.54 3.42 7.37
C VAL A 46 -2.64 2.50 6.15
N VAL A 47 -1.51 2.06 5.59
CA VAL A 47 -1.47 1.27 4.35
C VAL A 47 -2.20 -0.06 4.56
N GLU A 48 -1.88 -0.78 5.63
CA GLU A 48 -2.47 -2.09 5.94
C GLU A 48 -3.95 -1.97 6.28
N LEU A 49 -4.36 -0.91 7.00
CA LEU A 49 -5.77 -0.66 7.31
C LEU A 49 -6.56 -0.35 6.04
N THR A 50 -6.00 0.43 5.12
CA THR A 50 -6.68 0.82 3.87
C THR A 50 -6.88 -0.38 2.94
N VAL A 51 -5.93 -1.32 2.91
CA VAL A 51 -6.05 -2.56 2.13
C VAL A 51 -7.04 -3.54 2.77
N ALA A 52 -7.26 -3.46 4.08
CA ALA A 52 -8.16 -4.34 4.82
C ALA A 52 -9.63 -3.86 4.89
N LEU A 53 -9.93 -2.64 4.46
CA LEU A 53 -11.27 -2.03 4.44
C LEU A 53 -12.01 -2.34 3.13
#